data_AF-A0A7S0YRD7-F1
#
_entry.id   AF-A0A7S0YRD7-F1
#
_cell.length_a   1.000
_cell.length_b   1.000
_cell.length_c   1.000
_cell.angle_alpha   90.00
_cell.angle_beta   90.00
_cell.angle_gamma   90.00
#
_symmetry.space_group_name_H-M   'P 1'
#
loop_
_entity.id
_entity.type
_entity.pdbx_description
1 polymer ?
#
loop_
_entity_poly.entity_id
_entity_poly.type
_entity_poly.pdbx_seq_one_letter_code
_entity_poly.pdbx_strand_id
1 'polypeptide(L)'
;TNKKKGEMKGAGSSSEAGGSSSAGGSSLSCAAKEENVAGTALDDEEAMGRTENFLGVHPVRLVDDIYNFVTVYIKRSVDMLEAALMDDSETRGSAIEVAQGCAGCQSRLVSSLDRNVDKFELYAV
;
A
#
# COMPACT_ATOMS: atom_id res chain seq x y z
N THR A 1 -23.49 -2.50 47.35
CA THR A 1 -24.60 -3.43 47.01
C THR A 1 -24.70 -3.50 45.49
N ASN A 2 -24.48 -4.70 44.91
CA ASN A 2 -25.05 -5.29 43.68
C ASN A 2 -25.40 -4.38 42.47
N LYS A 3 -25.19 -4.71 41.18
CA LYS A 3 -24.92 -5.98 40.48
C LYS A 3 -24.78 -5.70 38.97
N LYS A 4 -23.92 -6.48 38.29
CA LYS A 4 -24.07 -7.17 36.97
C LYS A 4 -24.41 -6.40 35.67
N LYS A 5 -23.40 -6.31 34.78
CA LYS A 5 -23.13 -7.11 33.55
C LYS A 5 -24.29 -7.81 32.80
N GLY A 6 -24.30 -7.66 31.46
CA GLY A 6 -24.84 -8.59 30.45
C GLY A 6 -24.98 -7.91 29.08
N GLU A 7 -24.00 -7.94 28.16
CA GLU A 7 -23.69 -8.98 27.15
C GLU A 7 -24.88 -9.39 26.25
N MET A 8 -24.87 -8.87 25.01
CA MET A 8 -25.72 -9.29 23.88
C MET A 8 -25.10 -10.52 23.20
N LYS A 9 -25.89 -11.56 22.96
CA LYS A 9 -25.58 -12.68 22.04
C LYS A 9 -26.64 -12.69 20.94
N GLY A 10 -26.19 -12.78 19.69
CA GLY A 10 -27.04 -12.93 18.50
C GLY A 10 -26.55 -14.08 17.63
N ALA A 11 -27.54 -14.79 17.06
CA ALA A 11 -27.51 -15.74 15.93
C ALA A 11 -26.61 -16.99 16.08
N GLY A 12 -26.97 -18.18 15.60
CA GLY A 12 -28.01 -18.62 14.69
C GLY A 12 -27.68 -20.07 14.31
N SER A 13 -28.71 -20.84 13.98
CA SER A 13 -28.82 -22.30 13.99
C SER A 13 -28.12 -23.07 12.85
N SER A 14 -27.59 -24.25 13.23
CA SER A 14 -27.55 -25.58 12.57
C SER A 14 -28.01 -25.79 11.12
N SER A 15 -27.28 -26.62 10.36
CA SER A 15 -27.75 -27.95 9.86
C SER A 15 -26.73 -28.71 8.98
N GLU A 16 -26.37 -29.90 9.46
CA GLU A 16 -26.16 -31.23 8.83
C GLU A 16 -25.68 -31.45 7.37
N ALA A 17 -24.58 -32.22 7.31
CA ALA A 17 -24.30 -33.47 6.56
C ALA A 17 -25.03 -33.83 5.24
N GLY A 18 -24.21 -34.32 4.28
CA GLY A 18 -24.51 -35.56 3.56
C GLY A 18 -24.28 -35.56 2.04
N GLY A 19 -23.58 -36.58 1.53
CA GLY A 19 -23.91 -37.19 0.23
C GLY A 19 -22.82 -37.23 -0.84
N SER A 20 -22.19 -38.39 -0.98
CA SER A 20 -21.53 -38.92 -2.19
C SER A 20 -22.53 -39.05 -3.36
N SER A 21 -22.25 -39.26 -4.65
CA SER A 21 -21.14 -39.85 -5.41
C SER A 21 -21.49 -39.79 -6.92
N SER A 22 -20.46 -39.99 -7.77
CA SER A 22 -20.45 -40.78 -9.02
C SER A 22 -20.52 -40.10 -10.41
N ALA A 23 -19.57 -40.57 -11.22
CA ALA A 23 -19.63 -40.98 -12.64
C ALA A 23 -19.39 -39.98 -13.79
N GLY A 24 -18.44 -40.39 -14.66
CA GLY A 24 -18.30 -40.00 -16.06
C GLY A 24 -17.39 -38.78 -16.26
N GLY A 25 -16.19 -38.85 -16.83
CA GLY A 25 -15.76 -39.65 -17.98
C GLY A 25 -15.73 -38.75 -19.21
N SER A 26 -14.58 -38.16 -19.51
CA SER A 26 -14.07 -37.93 -20.88
C SER A 26 -12.67 -37.33 -20.84
N SER A 27 -11.75 -38.06 -21.45
CA SER A 27 -10.38 -37.71 -21.74
C SER A 27 -10.27 -36.41 -22.53
N LEU A 28 -9.59 -35.41 -21.97
CA LEU A 28 -8.94 -34.35 -22.71
C LEU A 28 -7.49 -34.34 -22.26
N SER A 29 -6.62 -34.86 -23.11
CA SER A 29 -5.18 -34.80 -22.93
C SER A 29 -4.75 -33.33 -22.89
N CYS A 30 -4.51 -32.82 -21.69
CA CYS A 30 -3.75 -31.60 -21.50
C CYS A 30 -2.31 -31.90 -21.96
N ALA A 31 -2.04 -31.59 -23.23
CA ALA A 31 -0.68 -31.35 -23.67
C ALA A 31 -0.18 -30.17 -22.84
N ALA A 32 0.55 -30.48 -21.76
CA ALA A 32 1.40 -29.51 -21.10
C ALA A 32 2.46 -29.10 -22.13
N LYS A 33 2.17 -28.01 -22.84
CA LYS A 33 3.19 -27.26 -23.54
C LYS A 33 4.03 -26.67 -22.42
N GLU A 34 5.22 -27.22 -22.20
CA GLU A 34 6.28 -26.56 -21.46
C GLU A 34 6.58 -25.26 -22.20
N GLU A 35 5.89 -24.19 -21.82
CA GLU A 35 6.23 -22.86 -22.27
C GLU A 35 7.42 -22.42 -21.42
N ASN A 36 8.53 -22.25 -22.11
CA ASN A 36 9.85 -21.97 -21.60
C ASN A 36 9.85 -20.57 -20.95
N VAL A 37 9.59 -20.50 -19.63
CA VAL A 37 9.69 -19.27 -18.81
C VAL A 37 11.16 -18.95 -18.56
N ALA A 38 11.88 -18.60 -19.61
CA ALA A 38 13.28 -18.20 -19.55
C ALA A 38 13.59 -16.97 -20.43
N GLY A 39 12.58 -16.38 -21.08
CA GLY A 39 12.76 -15.34 -22.10
C GLY A 39 12.54 -13.89 -21.66
N THR A 40 11.96 -13.61 -20.49
CA THR A 40 11.51 -12.23 -20.18
C THR A 40 12.60 -11.33 -19.59
N ALA A 41 13.51 -11.87 -18.79
CA ALA A 41 14.49 -11.04 -18.06
C ALA A 41 15.54 -10.36 -18.95
N LEU A 42 15.84 -10.92 -20.13
CA LEU A 42 16.82 -10.33 -21.05
C LEU A 42 16.22 -9.19 -21.89
N ASP A 43 14.93 -9.27 -22.20
CA ASP A 43 14.22 -8.25 -22.97
C ASP A 43 13.96 -6.98 -22.14
N ASP A 44 13.76 -7.14 -20.82
CA ASP A 44 13.49 -6.05 -19.88
C ASP A 44 14.74 -5.17 -19.64
N GLU A 45 15.93 -5.77 -19.48
CA GLU A 45 17.20 -5.04 -19.34
C GLU A 45 17.52 -4.20 -20.59
N GLU A 46 17.28 -4.74 -21.79
CA GLU A 46 17.54 -4.05 -23.05
C GLU A 46 16.50 -2.94 -23.34
N ALA A 47 15.26 -3.09 -22.85
CA ALA A 47 14.26 -2.02 -22.86
C ALA A 47 14.61 -0.87 -21.89
N MET A 48 15.12 -1.20 -20.69
CA MET A 48 15.53 -0.21 -19.69
C MET A 48 16.72 0.62 -20.18
N GLY A 49 17.73 -0.03 -20.78
CA GLY A 49 18.89 0.65 -21.38
C GLY A 49 18.53 1.57 -22.55
N ARG A 50 17.52 1.22 -23.38
CA ARG A 50 17.01 2.12 -24.43
C ARG A 50 16.31 3.35 -23.86
N THR A 51 15.56 3.18 -22.78
CA THR A 51 14.82 4.24 -22.11
C THR A 51 15.76 5.22 -21.41
N GLU A 52 16.79 4.71 -20.74
CA GLU A 52 17.85 5.55 -20.13
C GLU A 52 18.59 6.38 -21.19
N ASN A 53 18.93 5.78 -22.33
CA ASN A 53 19.57 6.50 -23.44
C ASN A 53 18.68 7.60 -24.06
N PHE A 54 17.35 7.42 -24.04
CA PHE A 54 16.41 8.42 -24.53
C PHE A 54 16.16 9.54 -23.52
N LEU A 55 15.94 9.21 -22.25
CA LEU A 55 15.65 10.18 -21.19
C LEU A 55 16.90 10.89 -20.67
N GLY A 56 18.09 10.31 -20.88
CA GLY A 56 19.35 10.79 -20.31
C GLY A 56 19.45 10.60 -18.79
N VAL A 57 18.49 9.89 -18.20
CA VAL A 57 18.42 9.57 -16.77
C VAL A 57 17.83 8.19 -16.60
N HIS A 58 18.32 7.47 -15.59
CA HIS A 58 17.77 6.16 -15.24
C HIS A 58 16.36 6.33 -14.63
N PRO A 59 15.31 5.68 -15.18
CA PRO A 59 13.92 5.87 -14.74
C PRO A 59 13.70 5.67 -13.25
N VAL A 60 14.31 4.63 -12.66
CA VAL A 60 14.25 4.37 -11.21
C VAL A 60 14.77 5.56 -10.38
N ARG A 61 15.86 6.21 -10.82
CA ARG A 61 16.41 7.38 -10.11
C ARG A 61 15.47 8.58 -10.15
N LEU A 62 14.72 8.73 -11.25
CA LEU A 62 13.69 9.77 -11.34
C LEU A 62 12.56 9.51 -10.34
N VAL A 63 12.14 8.25 -10.16
CA VAL A 63 11.13 7.87 -9.16
C VAL A 63 11.63 8.15 -7.74
N ASP A 64 12.88 7.80 -7.44
CA ASP A 64 13.53 8.11 -6.16
C ASP A 64 13.57 9.63 -5.88
N ASP A 65 13.93 10.43 -6.89
CA ASP A 65 13.98 11.89 -6.77
C ASP A 65 12.58 12.47 -6.49
N ILE A 66 11.54 11.97 -7.16
CA ILE A 66 10.15 12.35 -6.90
C ILE A 66 9.76 11.99 -5.46
N TYR A 67 10.07 10.77 -5.02
CA TYR A 67 9.77 10.31 -3.68
C TYR A 67 10.41 11.20 -2.61
N ASN A 68 11.71 11.47 -2.76
CA ASN A 68 12.48 12.32 -1.85
C ASN A 68 11.92 13.75 -1.82
N PHE A 69 11.61 14.30 -3.00
CA PHE A 69 11.04 15.64 -3.12
C PHE A 69 9.69 15.73 -2.39
N VAL A 70 8.76 14.81 -2.65
CA VAL A 70 7.43 14.84 -2.03
C VAL A 70 7.52 14.65 -0.51
N THR A 71 8.41 13.78 -0.03
CA THR A 71 8.63 13.55 1.41
C THR A 71 9.08 14.83 2.13
N VAL A 72 9.96 15.63 1.53
CA VAL A 72 10.39 16.93 2.07
C VAL A 72 9.21 17.90 2.16
N TYR A 73 8.34 17.95 1.15
CA TYR A 73 7.16 18.81 1.15
C TYR A 73 6.11 18.38 2.18
N ILE A 74 5.92 17.07 2.38
CA ILE A 74 5.04 16.56 3.44
C ILE A 74 5.52 17.06 4.79
N LYS A 75 6.81 16.87 5.10
CA LYS A 75 7.39 17.34 6.37
C LYS A 75 7.19 18.84 6.56
N ARG A 76 7.58 19.64 5.56
CA ARG A 76 7.43 21.10 5.62
C ARG A 76 5.97 21.54 5.85
N SER A 77 5.03 20.88 5.20
CA SER A 77 3.60 21.20 5.33
C SER A 77 3.07 20.84 6.73
N VAL A 78 3.51 19.72 7.29
CA VAL A 78 3.15 19.32 8.66
C VAL A 78 3.79 20.24 9.70
N ASP A 79 5.06 20.64 9.52
CA ASP A 79 5.73 21.60 10.41
C ASP A 79 4.98 22.95 10.40
N MET A 80 4.52 23.41 9.24
CA MET A 80 3.71 24.64 9.12
C MET A 80 2.34 24.51 9.79
N LEU A 81 1.72 23.33 9.68
CA LEU A 81 0.45 23.03 10.37
C LEU A 81 0.64 23.03 11.88
N GLU A 82 1.71 22.40 12.39
CA GLU A 82 2.05 22.39 13.81
C GLU A 82 2.26 23.81 14.34
N ALA A 83 3.04 24.63 13.63
CA ALA A 83 3.24 26.03 13.99
C ALA A 83 1.91 26.82 14.05
N ALA A 84 1.05 26.65 13.06
CA ALA A 84 -0.27 27.31 13.02
C ALA A 84 -1.17 26.89 14.19
N LEU A 85 -1.15 25.60 14.57
CA LEU A 85 -1.90 25.09 15.72
C LEU A 85 -1.31 25.59 17.06
N MET A 86 -0.01 25.81 17.13
CA MET A 86 0.62 26.38 18.32
C MET A 86 0.35 27.88 18.49
N ASP A 87 0.12 28.58 17.38
CA ASP A 87 -0.29 29.99 17.38
C ASP A 87 -1.75 30.18 17.80
N ASP A 88 -2.62 29.19 17.61
CA ASP A 88 -4.03 29.27 18.01
C ASP A 88 -4.25 29.19 19.53
N SER A 89 -5.15 30.02 20.07
CA SER A 89 -5.37 30.14 21.51
C SER A 89 -6.04 28.91 22.15
N GLU A 90 -6.79 28.12 21.39
CA GLU A 90 -7.50 26.95 21.91
C GLU A 90 -6.56 25.74 22.03
N THR A 91 -5.65 25.59 21.06
CA THR A 91 -4.74 24.43 20.98
C THR A 91 -3.37 24.65 21.61
N ARG A 92 -2.96 25.90 21.89
CA ARG A 92 -1.66 26.21 22.51
C ARG A 92 -1.42 25.52 23.86
N GLY A 93 -2.47 25.25 24.62
CA GLY A 93 -2.39 24.52 25.90
C GLY A 93 -2.07 23.02 25.76
N SER A 94 -2.19 22.47 24.56
CA SER A 94 -2.08 21.04 24.23
C SER A 94 -0.91 20.77 23.28
N ALA A 95 0.24 21.40 23.54
CA ALA A 95 1.43 21.32 22.68
C ALA A 95 1.88 19.88 22.41
N ILE A 96 1.77 19.01 23.42
CA ILE A 96 2.17 17.60 23.31
C ILE A 96 1.23 16.85 22.38
N GLU A 97 -0.09 17.03 22.55
CA GLU A 97 -1.10 16.39 21.71
C GLU A 97 -1.03 16.88 20.27
N VAL A 98 -0.75 18.17 20.07
CA VAL A 98 -0.54 18.77 18.74
C VAL A 98 0.68 18.14 18.06
N ALA A 99 1.83 18.10 18.74
CA ALA A 99 3.05 17.49 18.20
C ALA A 99 2.85 16.00 17.86
N GLN A 100 2.19 15.24 18.73
CA GLN A 100 1.86 13.83 18.48
C GLN A 100 0.89 13.66 17.30
N GLY A 101 -0.12 14.52 17.20
CA GLY A 101 -1.06 14.54 16.09
C GLY A 101 -0.40 14.83 14.76
N CYS A 102 0.49 15.83 14.71
CA CYS A 102 1.28 16.18 13.55
C CYS A 102 2.23 15.05 13.14
N ALA A 103 2.96 14.46 14.09
CA ALA A 103 3.82 13.30 13.81
C ALA A 103 3.03 12.11 13.26
N GLY A 104 1.84 11.82 13.84
CA GLY A 104 0.93 10.79 13.34
C GLY A 104 0.39 11.08 11.94
N CYS A 105 0.08 12.35 11.65
CA CYS A 105 -0.35 12.80 10.33
C CYS A 105 0.77 12.60 9.29
N GLN A 106 1.99 13.07 9.60
CA GLN A 106 3.17 12.90 8.76
C GLN A 106 3.42 11.43 8.44
N SER A 107 3.40 10.56 9.45
CA SER A 107 3.61 9.12 9.27
C SER A 107 2.57 8.52 8.31
N ARG A 108 1.28 8.87 8.45
CA ARG A 108 0.22 8.38 7.56
C ARG A 108 0.38 8.89 6.13
N LEU A 109 0.79 10.14 5.95
CA LEU A 109 1.03 10.73 4.63
C LEU A 109 2.21 10.06 3.94
N VAL A 110 3.32 9.85 4.65
CA VAL A 110 4.49 9.14 4.10
C VAL A 110 4.12 7.69 3.76
N SER A 111 3.44 6.95 4.64
CA SER A 111 3.00 5.58 4.31
C SER A 111 2.01 5.54 3.14
N SER A 112 1.22 6.59 2.92
CA SER A 112 0.37 6.69 1.74
C SER A 112 1.18 7.02 0.49
N LEU A 113 2.22 7.83 0.61
CA LEU A 113 3.16 8.13 -0.47
C LEU A 113 3.87 6.86 -0.91
N ASP A 114 4.46 6.10 0.02
CA ASP A 114 5.15 4.82 -0.24
C ASP A 114 4.31 3.92 -1.14
N ARG A 115 3.08 3.60 -0.71
CA ARG A 115 2.17 2.71 -1.46
C ARG A 115 1.77 3.25 -2.83
N ASN A 116 1.76 4.56 -3.00
CA ASN A 116 1.38 5.20 -4.27
C ASN A 116 2.59 5.29 -5.21
N VAL A 117 3.78 5.52 -4.67
CA VAL A 117 5.03 5.53 -5.43
C VAL A 117 5.40 4.11 -5.85
N ASP A 118 5.22 3.10 -5.01
CA ASP A 118 5.41 1.69 -5.40
C ASP A 118 4.55 1.32 -6.63
N LYS A 119 3.29 1.81 -6.67
CA LYS A 119 2.41 1.63 -7.82
C LYS A 119 2.88 2.43 -9.02
N PHE A 120 3.34 3.66 -8.80
CA PHE A 120 3.86 4.52 -9.86
C PHE A 120 5.10 3.90 -10.50
N GLU A 121 6.01 3.34 -9.70
CA GLU A 121 7.18 2.60 -10.17
C GLU A 121 6.75 1.43 -11.08
N LEU A 122 5.79 0.60 -10.65
CA LEU A 122 5.24 -0.50 -11.46
C LEU A 122 4.53 -0.07 -12.75
N TYR A 123 4.07 1.19 -12.84
CA TYR A 123 3.43 1.71 -14.06
C TYR A 123 4.43 2.44 -14.98
N ALA A 124 5.48 3.01 -14.41
CA ALA A 124 6.45 3.84 -15.12
C ALA A 124 7.67 3.06 -15.62
N VAL A 125 8.02 1.98 -14.92
CA VAL A 125 9.13 1.05 -15.22
C VAL A 125 8.55 -0.27 -15.70
#